data_AF-A0A4P9ZAW8-F1
#
_entry.id   AF-A0A4P9ZAW8-F1
#
_cell.length_a   1.000
_cell.length_b   1.000
_cell.length_c   1.000
_cell.angle_alpha   90.00
_cell.angle_beta   90.00
_cell.angle_gamma   90.00
#
_symmetry.space_group_name_H-M   'P 1'
#
loop_
_entity.id
_entity.type
_entity.pdbx_description
1 polymer ?
#
loop_
_entity_poly.entity_id
_entity_poly.type
_entity_poly.pdbx_seq_one_letter_code
_entity_poly.pdbx_strand_id
1 'polypeptide(L)'
;MYSQPILALINEGSQAYSRKDYDLASSKYADACAALNDEQGTDSPDLLLLYGKALFQSGVSKSGVLGGAPPEERKSEEDEGNFEEGIAHEDAVEAEVGQQEQEVEERHEGGNEGQEEEKGEEKGAGEREGQPAEEEHSDFEAAWDILDLARSLFEKRISAEFTELKTPYLASDNAEPTSNYVANVKKLSEVYDLLGEVSLESENFVQAAADLESCLQLRLKLYDPELSSMLSEVHFKLSLALEFCSDDPTLRGRAAEHVKHAIDILKARTEKETEAAKAKDNEQLLQELEERYDELRKDLEQEIREQQMNIISGILGEVTGDSSAHTKLASAVQSRVNDLSSMVKKRKAQPGGPAKKQKK
;
A
#
# COMPACT_ATOMS: atom_id res chain seq x y z
N MET A 1 6.71 -1.46 31.60
CA MET A 1 5.26 -1.35 31.90
C MET A 1 4.89 0.11 31.80
N TYR A 2 3.73 0.40 31.22
CA TYR A 2 3.24 1.78 31.06
C TYR A 2 2.65 2.31 32.37
N SER A 3 2.77 3.62 32.60
CA SER A 3 2.12 4.31 33.71
C SER A 3 0.60 4.39 33.47
N GLN A 4 -0.17 4.65 34.53
CA GLN A 4 -1.63 4.81 34.41
C GLN A 4 -2.04 5.93 33.44
N PRO A 5 -1.39 7.12 33.41
CA PRO A 5 -1.66 8.14 32.41
C PRO A 5 -1.43 7.66 30.97
N ILE A 6 -0.32 6.96 30.71
CA ILE A 6 -0.01 6.43 29.38
C ILE A 6 -1.07 5.37 28.97
N LEU A 7 -1.45 4.48 29.88
CA LEU A 7 -2.51 3.49 29.63
C LEU A 7 -3.86 4.14 29.30
N ALA A 8 -4.20 5.25 29.97
CA ALA A 8 -5.42 5.99 29.65
C ALA A 8 -5.39 6.54 28.22
N LEU A 9 -4.28 7.15 27.80
CA LEU A 9 -4.10 7.65 26.44
C LEU A 9 -4.17 6.54 25.38
N ILE A 10 -3.54 5.39 25.64
CA ILE A 10 -3.63 4.21 24.76
C ILE A 10 -5.08 3.76 24.63
N ASN A 11 -5.82 3.67 25.75
CA ASN A 11 -7.22 3.24 25.73
C ASN A 11 -8.13 4.23 25.01
N GLU A 12 -7.92 5.54 25.21
CA GLU A 12 -8.64 6.58 24.48
C GLU A 12 -8.35 6.51 22.97
N GLY A 13 -7.09 6.32 22.60
CA GLY A 13 -6.67 6.13 21.21
C GLY A 13 -7.32 4.89 20.58
N SER A 14 -7.34 3.75 21.28
CA SER A 14 -8.00 2.53 20.83
C SER A 14 -9.50 2.73 20.64
N GLN A 15 -10.17 3.41 21.58
CA GLN A 15 -11.59 3.71 21.46
C GLN A 15 -11.91 4.63 20.28
N ALA A 16 -11.08 5.64 20.04
CA ALA A 16 -11.21 6.53 18.89
C ALA A 16 -11.00 5.76 17.57
N TYR A 17 -9.96 4.92 17.52
CA TYR A 17 -9.64 4.09 16.36
C TYR A 17 -10.81 3.14 16.01
N SER A 18 -11.41 2.48 17.01
CA SER A 18 -12.58 1.62 16.81
C SER A 18 -13.83 2.37 16.30
N ARG A 19 -13.92 3.68 16.56
CA ARG A 19 -14.98 4.55 16.02
C ARG A 19 -14.62 5.15 14.66
N LYS A 20 -13.47 4.77 14.08
CA LYS A 20 -12.90 5.34 12.86
C LYS A 20 -12.58 6.83 12.96
N ASP A 21 -12.42 7.33 14.18
CA ASP A 21 -11.92 8.69 14.43
C ASP A 21 -10.39 8.62 14.48
N TYR A 22 -9.80 8.47 13.29
CA TYR A 22 -8.36 8.22 13.12
C TYR A 22 -7.51 9.45 13.47
N ASP A 23 -8.03 10.66 13.30
CA ASP A 23 -7.37 11.90 13.72
C ASP A 23 -7.26 11.97 15.25
N LEU A 24 -8.34 11.66 15.97
CA LEU A 24 -8.28 11.60 17.44
C LEU A 24 -7.40 10.43 17.89
N ALA A 25 -7.49 9.26 17.25
CA ALA A 25 -6.67 8.11 17.61
C ALA A 25 -5.17 8.41 17.46
N SER A 26 -4.77 8.97 16.32
CA SER A 26 -3.37 9.35 16.06
C SER A 26 -2.88 10.39 17.06
N SER A 27 -3.69 11.39 17.39
CA SER A 27 -3.38 12.39 18.42
C SER A 27 -3.15 11.74 19.79
N LYS A 28 -4.02 10.80 20.21
CA LYS A 28 -3.91 10.12 21.51
C LYS A 28 -2.70 9.19 21.58
N TYR A 29 -2.36 8.51 20.49
CA TYR A 29 -1.16 7.70 20.43
C TYR A 29 0.11 8.55 20.39
N ALA A 30 0.10 9.71 19.73
CA ALA A 30 1.20 10.68 19.78
C ALA A 30 1.43 11.19 21.22
N ASP A 31 0.37 11.59 21.91
CA ASP A 31 0.43 11.97 23.33
C ASP A 31 1.00 10.85 24.20
N ALA A 32 0.61 9.59 23.95
CA ALA A 32 1.11 8.43 24.67
C ALA A 32 2.61 8.20 24.41
N CYS A 33 3.09 8.39 23.17
CA CYS A 33 4.50 8.31 22.82
C CYS A 33 5.31 9.40 23.53
N ALA A 34 4.82 10.65 23.50
CA ALA A 34 5.47 11.78 24.17
C ALA A 34 5.56 11.57 25.68
N ALA A 35 4.46 11.16 26.32
CA ALA A 35 4.43 10.87 27.75
C ALA A 35 5.40 9.73 28.13
N LEU A 36 5.50 8.69 27.31
CA LEU A 36 6.45 7.61 27.54
C LEU A 36 7.90 8.11 27.45
N ASN A 37 8.21 8.91 26.44
CA ASN A 37 9.54 9.46 26.26
C ASN A 37 9.91 10.43 27.40
N ASP A 38 8.97 11.24 27.88
CA ASP A 38 9.19 12.11 29.05
C ASP A 38 9.44 11.31 30.34
N GLU A 39 8.72 10.20 30.54
CA GLU A 39 8.86 9.35 31.73
C GLU A 39 10.12 8.47 31.71
N GLN A 40 10.49 7.92 30.55
CA GLN A 40 11.48 6.84 30.43
C GLN A 40 12.69 7.19 29.54
N GLY A 41 12.61 8.27 28.76
CA GLY A 41 13.64 8.67 27.79
C GLY A 41 13.80 7.67 26.64
N THR A 42 12.74 6.92 26.32
CA THR A 42 12.77 5.87 25.30
C THR A 42 11.47 5.78 24.54
N ASP A 43 11.55 5.47 23.25
CA ASP A 43 10.39 5.15 22.42
C ASP A 43 9.96 3.69 22.56
N SER A 44 8.65 3.46 22.46
CA SER A 44 8.08 2.11 22.34
C SER A 44 7.66 1.85 20.90
N PRO A 45 8.26 0.88 20.20
CA PRO A 45 7.83 0.50 18.85
C PRO A 45 6.40 -0.03 18.83
N ASP A 46 5.89 -0.55 19.95
CA ASP A 46 4.49 -0.96 20.07
C ASP A 46 3.55 0.25 20.01
N LEU A 47 3.91 1.37 20.66
CA LEU A 47 3.12 2.61 20.58
C LEU A 47 3.28 3.31 19.24
N LEU A 48 4.50 3.31 18.69
CA LEU A 48 4.77 3.87 17.37
C LEU A 48 4.00 3.12 16.28
N LEU A 49 3.88 1.79 16.38
CA LEU A 49 3.05 1.01 15.45
C LEU A 49 1.58 1.44 15.52
N LEU A 50 1.01 1.58 16.73
CA LEU A 50 -0.37 2.08 16.89
C LEU A 50 -0.55 3.50 16.32
N TYR A 51 0.42 4.37 16.58
CA TYR A 51 0.41 5.75 16.09
C TYR A 51 0.48 5.81 14.55
N GLY A 52 1.47 5.13 13.95
CA GLY A 52 1.66 5.07 12.51
C GLY A 52 0.46 4.46 11.78
N LYS A 53 -0.16 3.42 12.36
CA LYS A 53 -1.38 2.80 11.82
C LYS A 53 -2.56 3.78 11.84
N ALA A 54 -2.73 4.56 12.91
CA ALA A 54 -3.77 5.58 12.97
C ALA A 54 -3.54 6.73 11.99
N LEU A 55 -2.29 7.18 11.80
CA LEU A 55 -1.94 8.18 10.79
C LEU A 55 -2.24 7.67 9.38
N PHE A 56 -1.82 6.44 9.05
CA PHE A 56 -2.10 5.83 7.75
C PHE A 56 -3.60 5.80 7.46
N GLN A 57 -4.41 5.31 8.40
CA GLN A 57 -5.86 5.26 8.23
C GLN A 57 -6.51 6.66 8.15
N SER A 58 -5.97 7.65 8.85
CA SER A 58 -6.40 9.04 8.69
C SER A 58 -6.14 9.54 7.27
N GLY A 59 -4.93 9.31 6.75
CA GLY A 59 -4.58 9.59 5.37
C GLY A 59 -5.52 8.92 4.37
N VAL A 60 -5.73 7.60 4.51
CA VAL A 60 -6.65 6.82 3.66
C VAL A 60 -8.08 7.40 3.68
N SER A 61 -8.57 7.82 4.86
CA SER A 61 -9.91 8.38 5.01
C SER A 61 -10.10 9.73 4.30
N LYS A 62 -9.01 10.47 4.09
CA LYS A 62 -8.99 11.78 3.43
C LYS A 62 -8.65 11.66 1.94
N SER A 63 -7.93 10.62 1.54
CA SER A 63 -7.65 10.30 0.14
C SER A 63 -8.87 9.60 -0.49
N GLY A 64 -9.61 10.29 -1.35
CA GLY A 64 -10.75 9.72 -2.07
C GLY A 64 -10.39 8.63 -3.11
N VAL A 65 -9.15 8.12 -3.10
CA VAL A 65 -8.59 7.17 -4.07
C VAL A 65 -8.94 5.72 -3.71
N LEU A 66 -9.10 5.39 -2.43
CA LEU A 66 -9.45 4.04 -1.94
C LEU A 66 -10.79 3.98 -1.16
N GLY A 67 -11.72 4.91 -1.42
CA GLY A 67 -13.09 4.79 -0.93
C GLY A 67 -13.42 5.52 0.38
N GLY A 68 -12.62 6.51 0.80
CA GLY A 68 -13.02 7.47 1.83
C GLY A 68 -14.04 8.48 1.27
N ALA A 69 -15.34 8.16 1.34
CA ALA A 69 -16.36 9.18 1.07
C ALA A 69 -16.31 10.26 2.19
N PRO A 70 -16.23 11.56 1.86
CA PRO A 70 -16.35 12.60 2.87
C PRO A 70 -17.73 12.56 3.54
N PRO A 71 -17.86 12.94 4.82
CA PRO A 71 -19.14 12.90 5.52
C PRO A 71 -20.01 14.08 5.07
N GLU A 72 -20.71 13.93 3.94
CA GLU A 72 -21.86 14.77 3.62
C GLU A 72 -23.18 14.03 3.91
N GLU A 73 -24.09 14.76 4.55
CA GLU A 73 -25.36 14.33 5.11
C GLU A 73 -26.20 13.50 4.14
N ARG A 74 -26.37 12.19 4.43
CA ARG A 74 -27.24 11.30 3.66
C ARG A 74 -28.70 11.69 3.84
N LYS A 75 -29.31 12.24 2.78
CA LYS A 75 -30.72 11.98 2.49
C LYS A 75 -30.82 10.72 1.65
N SER A 76 -31.61 9.78 2.15
CA SER A 76 -31.89 8.46 1.58
C SER A 76 -32.49 8.53 0.19
N GLU A 77 -31.90 7.85 -0.80
CA GLU A 77 -32.58 7.04 -1.83
C GLU A 77 -31.68 5.86 -2.20
N GLU A 78 -32.30 4.69 -2.40
CA GLU A 78 -31.69 3.40 -2.77
C GLU A 78 -31.38 3.37 -4.28
N ASP A 79 -30.17 2.96 -4.68
CA ASP A 79 -29.87 1.85 -5.63
C ASP A 79 -28.44 1.98 -6.22
N GLU A 80 -27.89 0.81 -6.57
CA GLU A 80 -26.72 0.48 -7.42
C GLU A 80 -25.30 0.51 -6.82
N GLY A 81 -24.83 -0.71 -6.48
CA GLY A 81 -23.53 -1.25 -6.91
C GLY A 81 -22.27 -0.59 -6.34
N ASN A 82 -21.93 -0.86 -5.07
CA ASN A 82 -20.65 -0.45 -4.51
C ASN A 82 -19.65 -1.61 -4.48
N PHE A 83 -18.49 -1.37 -5.07
CA PHE A 83 -17.29 -2.19 -4.98
C PHE A 83 -16.87 -2.32 -3.51
N GLU A 84 -16.83 -3.56 -3.03
CA GLU A 84 -16.17 -3.94 -1.79
C GLU A 84 -14.90 -4.68 -2.23
N GLU A 85 -13.78 -3.96 -2.39
CA GLU A 85 -12.47 -4.60 -2.35
C GLU A 85 -12.26 -5.08 -0.91
N GLY A 86 -12.72 -6.30 -0.67
CA GLY A 86 -12.64 -6.97 0.62
C GLY A 86 -11.20 -7.36 0.94
N ILE A 87 -10.43 -6.42 1.47
CA ILE A 87 -9.38 -6.73 2.45
C ILE A 87 -9.79 -6.03 3.75
N ALA A 88 -10.77 -6.64 4.41
CA ALA A 88 -11.10 -6.29 5.78
C ALA A 88 -9.91 -6.68 6.67
N HIS A 89 -9.17 -5.68 7.14
CA HIS A 89 -8.30 -5.80 8.30
C HIS A 89 -9.19 -6.06 9.53
N GLU A 90 -9.58 -7.32 9.77
CA GLU A 90 -10.12 -7.75 11.05
C GLU A 90 -8.99 -7.82 12.08
N ASP A 91 -8.53 -6.66 12.58
CA ASP A 91 -7.84 -6.61 13.86
C ASP A 91 -8.86 -6.39 14.96
N ALA A 92 -9.34 -7.51 15.50
CA ALA A 92 -9.91 -7.55 16.83
C ALA A 92 -8.79 -7.20 17.83
N VAL A 93 -8.74 -5.94 18.25
CA VAL A 93 -7.96 -5.53 19.41
C VAL A 93 -8.64 -6.12 20.65
N GLU A 94 -8.28 -7.35 21.04
CA GLU A 94 -8.68 -7.91 22.33
C GLU A 94 -7.93 -7.17 23.45
N ALA A 95 -8.57 -6.11 23.97
CA ALA A 95 -8.26 -5.63 25.30
C ALA A 95 -9.13 -6.40 26.30
N GLU A 96 -8.51 -7.32 27.05
CA GLU A 96 -9.14 -7.92 28.24
C GLU A 96 -9.57 -6.82 29.22
N VAL A 97 -10.88 -6.63 29.39
CA VAL A 97 -11.43 -5.79 30.46
C VAL A 97 -12.20 -6.68 31.44
N GLY A 98 -11.55 -7.01 32.55
CA GLY A 98 -12.22 -7.56 33.73
C GLY A 98 -13.15 -6.52 34.33
N GLN A 99 -14.46 -6.76 34.25
CA GLN A 99 -15.48 -5.92 34.85
C GLN A 99 -15.53 -6.14 36.37
N GLN A 100 -15.31 -5.08 37.14
CA GLN A 100 -15.89 -4.95 38.48
C GLN A 100 -16.83 -3.75 38.48
N GLU A 101 -18.07 -4.05 38.87
CA GLU A 101 -19.21 -3.16 38.99
C GLU A 101 -18.93 -2.02 39.96
N GLN A 102 -19.28 -0.79 39.57
CA GLN A 102 -19.59 0.27 40.52
C GLN A 102 -20.79 1.07 40.01
N GLU A 103 -21.91 0.88 40.71
CA GLU A 103 -23.11 1.70 40.63
C GLU A 103 -22.77 3.15 41.04
N VAL A 104 -23.11 4.12 40.19
CA VAL A 104 -23.21 5.53 40.61
C VAL A 104 -24.57 6.05 40.17
N GLU A 105 -25.35 6.41 41.19
CA GLU A 105 -26.69 6.97 41.16
C GLU A 105 -26.60 8.47 40.77
N GLU A 106 -27.02 8.85 39.56
CA GLU A 106 -27.15 10.26 39.17
C GLU A 106 -28.59 10.77 39.34
N ARG A 107 -28.75 11.68 40.29
CA ARG A 107 -29.94 12.49 40.55
C ARG A 107 -30.00 13.64 39.54
N HIS A 108 -31.10 13.68 38.78
CA HIS A 108 -31.54 14.84 38.00
C HIS A 108 -31.81 16.03 38.93
N GLU A 109 -31.29 17.22 38.57
CA GLU A 109 -31.98 18.50 38.78
C GLU A 109 -31.57 19.47 37.67
N GLY A 110 -32.49 19.70 36.73
CA GLY A 110 -32.38 20.71 35.68
C GLY A 110 -32.85 22.08 36.17
N GLY A 111 -32.14 23.12 35.76
CA GLY A 111 -32.43 24.52 36.05
C GLY A 111 -32.24 25.39 34.80
N ASN A 112 -33.40 25.74 34.25
CA ASN A 112 -33.76 26.58 33.11
C ASN A 112 -32.99 27.89 32.83
N GLU A 113 -32.72 28.10 31.53
CA GLU A 113 -32.84 29.31 30.66
C GLU A 113 -32.27 30.70 31.06
N GLY A 114 -31.52 31.26 30.10
CA GLY A 114 -31.29 32.70 29.92
C GLY A 114 -30.62 32.99 28.56
N GLN A 115 -31.42 33.43 27.59
CA GLN A 115 -31.03 33.93 26.26
C GLN A 115 -30.27 35.26 26.36
N GLU A 116 -29.36 35.54 25.42
CA GLU A 116 -29.28 36.83 24.72
C GLU A 116 -28.40 36.72 23.45
N GLU A 117 -29.00 37.04 22.30
CA GLU A 117 -28.35 37.28 21.01
C GLU A 117 -27.89 38.75 20.95
N GLU A 118 -26.73 39.02 20.37
CA GLU A 118 -26.50 40.31 19.70
C GLU A 118 -25.57 40.15 18.47
N LYS A 119 -26.01 40.72 17.35
CA LYS A 119 -25.33 40.77 16.05
C LYS A 119 -24.53 42.06 15.89
N GLY A 120 -23.38 41.94 15.22
CA GLY A 120 -22.88 42.92 14.23
C GLY A 120 -21.77 43.86 14.71
N GLU A 121 -20.57 43.78 14.12
CA GLU A 121 -20.16 44.65 13.00
C GLU A 121 -18.69 44.41 12.60
N GLU A 122 -18.43 44.81 11.35
CA GLU A 122 -17.28 44.56 10.49
C GLU A 122 -16.12 45.54 10.75
N LYS A 123 -14.87 45.07 10.49
CA LYS A 123 -13.70 45.77 9.90
C LYS A 123 -12.39 45.67 10.69
N GLY A 124 -11.39 45.10 10.01
CA GLY A 124 -10.00 45.18 10.37
C GLY A 124 -9.14 44.34 9.44
N ALA A 125 -8.92 44.84 8.22
CA ALA A 125 -7.89 44.30 7.32
C ALA A 125 -6.52 44.50 7.98
N GLY A 126 -6.03 43.45 8.64
CA GLY A 126 -4.66 43.34 9.09
C GLY A 126 -3.95 42.34 8.19
N GLU A 127 -3.02 42.83 7.39
CA GLU A 127 -2.00 42.03 6.71
C GLU A 127 -1.26 41.21 7.79
N ARG A 128 -1.65 39.95 7.95
CA ARG A 128 -0.89 39.00 8.74
C ARG A 128 0.19 38.47 7.81
N GLU A 129 1.40 38.97 8.02
CA GLU A 129 2.61 38.41 7.42
C GLU A 129 2.54 36.88 7.52
N GLY A 130 2.59 36.22 6.36
CA GLY A 130 2.60 34.78 6.27
C GLY A 130 3.76 34.27 7.11
N GLN A 131 3.43 33.57 8.19
CA GLN A 131 4.32 32.56 8.72
C GLN A 131 4.68 31.66 7.54
N PRO A 132 5.96 31.23 7.37
CA PRO A 132 6.23 30.18 6.41
C PRO A 132 5.27 29.06 6.79
N ALA A 133 4.42 28.65 5.84
CA ALA A 133 3.68 27.42 6.02
C ALA A 133 4.76 26.38 6.32
N GLU A 134 4.80 25.89 7.57
CA GLU A 134 5.39 24.58 7.81
C GLU A 134 4.70 23.71 6.78
N GLU A 135 5.47 23.15 5.85
CA GLU A 135 4.93 22.21 4.88
C GLU A 135 4.30 21.11 5.73
N GLU A 136 2.96 21.15 5.84
CA GLU A 136 2.20 20.23 6.66
C GLU A 136 2.44 18.86 6.02
N HIS A 137 3.29 18.05 6.65
CA HIS A 137 3.59 16.71 6.17
C HIS A 137 2.27 16.00 5.90
N SER A 138 2.15 15.37 4.73
CA SER A 138 0.98 14.54 4.45
C SER A 138 0.85 13.49 5.54
N ASP A 139 -0.39 13.11 5.88
CA ASP A 139 -0.64 12.02 6.83
C ASP A 139 0.14 10.74 6.46
N PHE A 140 0.38 10.50 5.15
CA PHE A 140 1.20 9.40 4.67
C PHE A 140 2.70 9.56 4.95
N GLU A 141 3.25 10.77 4.81
CA GLU A 141 4.65 11.05 5.15
C GLU A 141 4.87 10.87 6.65
N ALA A 142 3.98 11.44 7.47
CA ALA A 142 4.01 11.27 8.92
C ALA A 142 3.86 9.79 9.32
N ALA A 143 2.96 9.05 8.68
CA ALA A 143 2.81 7.62 8.91
C ALA A 143 4.09 6.85 8.58
N TRP A 144 4.73 7.15 7.43
CA TRP A 144 5.97 6.51 7.01
C TRP A 144 7.10 6.74 8.02
N ASP A 145 7.31 7.98 8.47
CA ASP A 145 8.37 8.32 9.42
C ASP A 145 8.21 7.58 10.75
N ILE A 146 6.97 7.54 11.27
CA ILE A 146 6.66 6.86 12.53
C ILE A 146 6.80 5.34 12.40
N LEU A 147 6.36 4.77 11.28
CA LEU A 147 6.48 3.33 11.00
C LEU A 147 7.94 2.91 10.76
N ASP A 148 8.76 3.73 10.09
CA ASP A 148 10.19 3.44 9.89
C ASP A 148 10.95 3.46 11.23
N LEU A 149 10.60 4.39 12.12
CA LEU A 149 11.13 4.38 13.48
C LEU A 149 10.73 3.08 14.21
N ALA A 150 9.45 2.68 14.14
CA ALA A 150 8.98 1.42 14.73
C ALA A 150 9.74 0.20 14.14
N ARG A 151 9.93 0.16 12.82
CA ARG A 151 10.68 -0.87 12.09
C ARG A 151 12.09 -1.01 12.66
N SER A 152 12.84 0.08 12.73
CA SER A 152 14.24 0.08 13.21
C SER A 152 14.37 -0.45 14.64
N LEU A 153 13.39 -0.13 15.50
CA LEU A 153 13.35 -0.58 16.89
C LEU A 153 12.97 -2.07 17.01
N PHE A 154 12.01 -2.55 16.23
CA PHE A 154 11.68 -3.99 16.19
C PHE A 154 12.82 -4.82 15.60
N GLU A 155 13.48 -4.37 14.54
CA GLU A 155 14.68 -5.02 13.99
C GLU A 155 15.77 -5.17 15.05
N LYS A 156 16.03 -4.09 15.80
CA LYS A 156 16.99 -4.10 16.91
C LYS A 156 16.60 -5.10 18.00
N ARG A 157 15.31 -5.17 18.37
CA ARG A 157 14.80 -6.15 19.36
C ARG A 157 14.99 -7.59 18.88
N ILE A 158 14.59 -7.90 17.65
CA ILE A 158 14.71 -9.24 17.06
C ILE A 158 16.18 -9.65 16.94
N SER A 159 17.06 -8.72 16.56
CA SER A 159 18.51 -9.00 16.49
C SER A 159 19.12 -9.30 17.85
N ALA A 160 18.61 -8.71 18.94
CA ALA A 160 19.10 -8.96 20.29
C ALA A 160 18.57 -10.28 20.88
N GLU A 161 17.36 -10.68 20.47
CA GLU A 161 16.64 -11.85 20.98
C GLU A 161 16.63 -13.05 20.01
N PHE A 162 17.52 -13.04 19.01
CA PHE A 162 17.52 -14.02 17.94
C PHE A 162 17.51 -15.45 18.46
N THR A 163 16.49 -16.21 18.05
CA THR A 163 16.32 -17.61 18.41
C THR A 163 15.96 -18.41 17.16
N GLU A 164 16.72 -19.48 16.89
CA GLU A 164 16.40 -20.38 15.78
C GLU A 164 15.20 -21.27 16.18
N LEU A 165 14.11 -21.14 15.43
CA LEU A 165 12.85 -21.83 15.63
C LEU A 165 12.48 -22.61 14.38
N LYS A 166 11.74 -23.70 14.54
CA LYS A 166 11.19 -24.44 13.40
C LYS A 166 10.06 -23.61 12.78
N THR A 167 10.10 -23.43 11.47
CA THR A 167 9.01 -22.79 10.71
C THR A 167 7.88 -23.79 10.38
N PRO A 168 6.62 -23.34 10.32
CA PRO A 168 6.14 -22.00 10.69
C PRO A 168 6.19 -21.77 12.21
N TYR A 169 6.42 -20.52 12.64
CA TYR A 169 6.49 -20.15 14.07
C TYR A 169 5.12 -20.15 14.76
N LEU A 170 4.04 -19.99 14.00
CA LEU A 170 2.66 -19.99 14.46
C LEU A 170 1.92 -21.24 13.95
N ALA A 171 0.96 -21.72 14.73
CA ALA A 171 0.17 -22.89 14.38
C ALA A 171 -0.96 -22.58 13.37
N SER A 172 -1.42 -21.33 13.32
CA SER A 172 -2.43 -20.81 12.41
C SER A 172 -2.33 -19.28 12.34
N ASP A 173 -3.08 -18.65 11.43
CA ASP A 173 -3.09 -17.18 11.25
C ASP A 173 -3.46 -16.44 12.56
N ASN A 174 -4.37 -17.03 13.35
CA ASN A 174 -4.89 -16.46 14.60
C ASN A 174 -4.20 -16.99 15.86
N ALA A 175 -3.13 -17.80 15.72
CA ALA A 175 -2.44 -18.33 16.88
C ALA A 175 -1.68 -17.23 17.62
N GLU A 176 -1.75 -17.27 18.96
CA GLU A 176 -0.96 -16.40 19.81
C GLU A 176 0.54 -16.71 19.71
N PRO A 177 1.42 -15.69 19.67
CA PRO A 177 2.85 -15.90 19.68
C PRO A 177 3.33 -16.68 20.90
N THR A 178 4.15 -17.71 20.66
CA THR A 178 4.69 -18.57 21.72
C THR A 178 5.83 -17.93 22.52
N SER A 179 6.38 -16.80 22.05
CA SER A 179 7.48 -16.08 22.69
C SER A 179 7.49 -14.61 22.28
N ASN A 180 8.18 -13.78 23.08
CA ASN A 180 8.40 -12.35 22.74
C ASN A 180 9.11 -12.19 21.40
N TYR A 181 10.06 -13.07 21.06
CA TYR A 181 10.71 -13.06 19.76
C TYR A 181 9.70 -13.24 18.62
N VAL A 182 8.83 -14.25 18.70
CA VAL A 182 7.80 -14.49 17.67
C VAL A 182 6.79 -13.32 17.62
N ALA A 183 6.42 -12.75 18.77
CA ALA A 183 5.56 -11.57 18.82
C ALA A 183 6.20 -10.36 18.13
N ASN A 184 7.49 -10.11 18.36
CA ASN A 184 8.24 -9.04 17.71
C ASN A 184 8.39 -9.29 16.20
N VAL A 185 8.62 -10.54 15.76
CA VAL A 185 8.66 -10.90 14.32
C VAL A 185 7.31 -10.66 13.65
N LYS A 186 6.20 -11.02 14.32
CA LYS A 186 4.83 -10.74 13.83
C LYS A 186 4.60 -9.24 13.69
N LYS A 187 4.90 -8.44 14.71
CA LYS A 187 4.75 -6.98 14.68
C LYS A 187 5.65 -6.32 13.64
N LEU A 188 6.90 -6.77 13.47
CA LEU A 188 7.78 -6.26 12.42
C LEU A 188 7.20 -6.56 11.02
N SER A 189 6.59 -7.74 10.82
CA SER A 189 5.94 -8.06 9.55
C SER A 189 4.72 -7.17 9.27
N GLU A 190 3.97 -6.78 10.29
CA GLU A 190 2.88 -5.80 10.18
C GLU A 190 3.40 -4.40 9.85
N VAL A 191 4.49 -3.96 10.49
CA VAL A 191 5.13 -2.67 10.18
C VAL A 191 5.57 -2.61 8.70
N TYR A 192 6.19 -3.68 8.20
CA TYR A 192 6.60 -3.75 6.78
C TYR A 192 5.41 -3.78 5.82
N ASP A 193 4.30 -4.43 6.20
CA ASP A 193 3.07 -4.41 5.40
C ASP A 193 2.52 -2.99 5.30
N LEU A 194 2.40 -2.28 6.43
CA LEU A 194 1.93 -0.90 6.49
C LEU A 194 2.86 0.07 5.74
N LEU A 195 4.19 -0.07 5.86
CA LEU A 195 5.15 0.73 5.08
C LEU A 195 4.97 0.51 3.57
N GLY A 196 4.71 -0.75 3.18
CA GLY A 196 4.37 -1.11 1.81
C GLY A 196 3.11 -0.41 1.32
N GLU A 197 2.04 -0.42 2.11
CA GLU A 197 0.77 0.23 1.79
C GLU A 197 0.87 1.76 1.74
N VAL A 198 1.54 2.39 2.71
CA VAL A 198 1.81 3.83 2.70
C VAL A 198 2.56 4.22 1.42
N SER A 199 3.53 3.40 1.01
CA SER A 199 4.29 3.62 -0.22
C SER A 199 3.46 3.38 -1.47
N LEU A 200 2.52 2.42 -1.47
CA LEU A 200 1.57 2.22 -2.57
C LEU A 200 0.67 3.45 -2.76
N GLU A 201 0.09 3.96 -1.67
CA GLU A 201 -0.80 5.13 -1.69
C GLU A 201 -0.07 6.41 -2.11
N SER A 202 1.22 6.50 -1.78
CA SER A 202 2.09 7.60 -2.20
C SER A 202 2.73 7.39 -3.59
N GLU A 203 2.29 6.36 -4.34
CA GLU A 203 2.81 5.95 -5.66
C GLU A 203 4.33 5.68 -5.70
N ASN A 204 4.94 5.39 -4.55
CA ASN A 204 6.34 5.00 -4.42
C ASN A 204 6.49 3.47 -4.53
N PHE A 205 6.24 2.95 -5.74
CA PHE A 205 6.15 1.51 -6.00
C PHE A 205 7.46 0.74 -5.75
N VAL A 206 8.62 1.37 -5.95
CA VAL A 206 9.93 0.74 -5.70
C VAL A 206 10.13 0.50 -4.20
N GLN A 207 9.79 1.50 -3.37
CA GLN A 207 9.86 1.36 -1.92
C GLN A 207 8.81 0.35 -1.42
N ALA A 208 7.57 0.43 -1.94
CA ALA A 208 6.52 -0.52 -1.62
C ALA A 208 6.94 -1.98 -1.88
N ALA A 209 7.55 -2.25 -3.04
CA ALA A 209 8.03 -3.59 -3.38
C ALA A 209 9.12 -4.08 -2.41
N ALA A 210 10.06 -3.20 -2.02
CA ALA A 210 11.12 -3.56 -1.07
C ALA A 210 10.58 -3.89 0.33
N ASP A 211 9.63 -3.10 0.82
CA ASP A 211 9.01 -3.31 2.13
C ASP A 211 8.12 -4.56 2.14
N LEU A 212 7.33 -4.78 1.09
CA LEU A 212 6.48 -5.96 0.94
C LEU A 212 7.29 -7.26 0.72
N GLU A 213 8.45 -7.20 0.05
CA GLU A 213 9.40 -8.33 0.01
C GLU A 213 9.91 -8.68 1.41
N SER A 214 10.23 -7.67 2.22
CA SER A 214 10.65 -7.87 3.61
C SER A 214 9.52 -8.43 4.47
N CYS A 215 8.29 -7.94 4.28
CA CYS A 215 7.08 -8.49 4.89
C CYS A 215 6.91 -9.98 4.55
N LEU A 216 6.96 -10.34 3.26
CA LEU A 216 6.83 -11.71 2.79
C LEU A 216 7.87 -12.64 3.44
N GLN A 217 9.13 -12.21 3.52
CA GLN A 217 10.20 -13.01 4.15
C GLN A 217 9.94 -13.28 5.64
N LEU A 218 9.35 -12.34 6.37
CA LEU A 218 8.97 -12.53 7.76
C LEU A 218 7.73 -13.43 7.87
N ARG A 219 6.70 -13.18 7.06
CA ARG A 219 5.46 -13.97 7.04
C ARG A 219 5.70 -15.44 6.66
N LEU A 220 6.66 -15.74 5.77
CA LEU A 220 7.07 -17.12 5.45
C LEU A 220 7.70 -17.87 6.63
N LYS A 221 8.25 -17.15 7.62
CA LYS A 221 8.71 -17.76 8.87
C LYS A 221 7.56 -17.98 9.86
N LEU A 222 6.59 -17.07 9.85
CA LEU A 222 5.48 -17.04 10.80
C LEU A 222 4.39 -18.05 10.45
N TYR A 223 3.99 -18.14 9.19
CA TYR A 223 2.73 -18.76 8.78
C TYR A 223 2.92 -19.94 7.81
N ASP A 224 1.87 -20.75 7.67
CA ASP A 224 1.85 -21.86 6.72
C ASP A 224 1.85 -21.34 5.26
N PRO A 225 2.88 -21.68 4.45
CA PRO A 225 3.04 -21.18 3.09
C PRO A 225 1.93 -21.58 2.11
N GLU A 226 1.14 -22.61 2.43
CA GLU A 226 0.10 -23.12 1.52
C GLU A 226 -1.31 -22.68 1.94
N LEU A 227 -1.49 -22.19 3.18
CA LEU A 227 -2.83 -22.01 3.76
C LEU A 227 -3.05 -20.66 4.44
N SER A 228 -2.03 -19.82 4.61
CA SER A 228 -2.15 -18.57 5.34
C SER A 228 -2.73 -17.44 4.48
N SER A 229 -3.75 -16.74 4.99
CA SER A 229 -4.31 -15.55 4.31
C SER A 229 -3.29 -14.43 4.31
N MET A 230 -2.49 -14.32 5.37
CA MET A 230 -1.43 -13.32 5.50
C MET A 230 -0.40 -13.44 4.36
N LEU A 231 -0.15 -14.68 3.88
CA LEU A 231 0.75 -14.93 2.75
C LEU A 231 0.07 -14.70 1.40
N SER A 232 -1.20 -15.06 1.26
CA SER A 232 -1.98 -14.73 0.06
C SER A 232 -2.03 -13.20 -0.16
N GLU A 233 -2.31 -12.45 0.89
CA GLU A 233 -2.44 -11.00 0.87
C GLU A 233 -1.12 -10.30 0.51
N VAL A 234 -0.01 -10.65 1.18
CA VAL A 234 1.29 -10.01 0.87
C VAL A 234 1.76 -10.34 -0.54
N HIS A 235 1.45 -11.53 -1.07
CA HIS A 235 1.71 -11.86 -2.47
C HIS A 235 0.90 -10.97 -3.42
N PHE A 236 -0.37 -10.75 -3.13
CA PHE A 236 -1.21 -9.85 -3.92
C PHE A 236 -0.69 -8.40 -3.87
N LYS A 237 -0.46 -7.85 -2.67
CA LYS A 237 0.09 -6.49 -2.49
C LYS A 237 1.44 -6.32 -3.20
N LEU A 238 2.35 -7.29 -3.06
CA LEU A 238 3.65 -7.26 -3.74
C LEU A 238 3.49 -7.30 -5.27
N SER A 239 2.51 -8.04 -5.78
CA SER A 239 2.22 -8.04 -7.22
C SER A 239 1.78 -6.66 -7.73
N LEU A 240 0.98 -5.92 -6.96
CA LEU A 240 0.58 -4.55 -7.28
C LEU A 240 1.81 -3.66 -7.36
N ALA A 241 2.64 -3.64 -6.32
CA ALA A 241 3.85 -2.82 -6.29
C ALA A 241 4.79 -3.12 -7.48
N LEU A 242 5.02 -4.39 -7.79
CA LEU A 242 5.90 -4.80 -8.88
C LEU A 242 5.35 -4.45 -10.27
N GLU A 243 4.04 -4.50 -10.47
CA GLU A 243 3.40 -4.15 -11.75
C GLU A 243 3.64 -2.68 -12.12
N PHE A 244 3.52 -1.78 -11.14
CA PHE A 244 3.66 -0.34 -11.37
C PHE A 244 5.12 0.15 -11.40
N CYS A 245 6.10 -0.72 -11.14
CA CYS A 245 7.51 -0.43 -11.33
C CYS A 245 7.90 -0.41 -12.82
N SER A 246 7.56 0.68 -13.52
CA SER A 246 7.69 0.81 -14.99
C SER A 246 9.12 0.76 -15.56
N ASP A 247 10.14 0.94 -14.72
CA ASP A 247 11.55 0.98 -15.15
C ASP A 247 12.14 -0.39 -15.50
N ASP A 248 11.52 -1.49 -15.06
CA ASP A 248 12.00 -2.85 -15.31
C ASP A 248 10.87 -3.75 -15.84
N PRO A 249 10.85 -4.04 -17.17
CA PRO A 249 9.79 -4.84 -17.78
C PRO A 249 9.77 -6.29 -17.30
N THR A 250 10.84 -6.77 -16.65
CA THR A 250 10.87 -8.13 -16.08
C THR A 250 10.02 -8.25 -14.82
N LEU A 251 9.73 -7.13 -14.14
CA LEU A 251 8.94 -7.12 -12.90
C LEU A 251 7.48 -7.50 -13.12
N ARG A 252 6.91 -7.24 -14.30
CA ARG A 252 5.56 -7.71 -14.65
C ARG A 252 5.45 -9.24 -14.61
N GLY A 253 6.49 -9.94 -15.07
CA GLY A 253 6.55 -11.41 -14.97
C GLY A 253 6.58 -11.88 -13.52
N ARG A 254 7.35 -11.19 -12.66
CA ARG A 254 7.39 -11.46 -11.21
C ARG A 254 6.06 -11.14 -10.52
N ALA A 255 5.39 -10.07 -10.92
CA ALA A 255 4.05 -9.73 -10.44
C ALA A 255 3.07 -10.88 -10.75
N ALA A 256 3.10 -11.42 -11.97
CA ALA A 256 2.28 -12.58 -12.34
C ALA A 256 2.61 -13.82 -11.49
N GLU A 257 3.87 -14.08 -11.17
CA GLU A 257 4.27 -15.17 -10.26
C GLU A 257 3.67 -14.99 -8.86
N HIS A 258 3.67 -13.77 -8.32
CA HIS A 258 3.07 -13.48 -7.02
C HIS A 258 1.54 -13.58 -7.03
N VAL A 259 0.85 -13.09 -8.07
CA VAL A 259 -0.60 -13.33 -8.21
C VAL A 259 -0.91 -14.82 -8.25
N LYS A 260 -0.09 -15.61 -8.97
CA LYS A 260 -0.25 -17.06 -9.00
C LYS A 260 -0.11 -17.70 -7.61
N HIS A 261 0.85 -17.26 -6.81
CA HIS A 261 1.00 -17.75 -5.43
C HIS A 261 -0.23 -17.41 -4.58
N ALA A 262 -0.80 -16.21 -4.71
CA ALA A 262 -2.04 -15.83 -4.03
C ALA A 262 -3.21 -16.73 -4.46
N ILE A 263 -3.37 -17.01 -5.77
CA ILE A 263 -4.37 -17.94 -6.30
C ILE A 263 -4.21 -19.34 -5.70
N ASP A 264 -2.98 -19.87 -5.71
CA ASP A 264 -2.70 -21.24 -5.23
C ASP A 264 -3.06 -21.38 -3.74
N ILE A 265 -2.72 -20.40 -2.91
CA ILE A 265 -3.08 -20.37 -1.49
C ILE A 265 -4.60 -20.24 -1.30
N LEU A 266 -5.25 -19.32 -2.01
CA LEU A 266 -6.69 -19.10 -1.89
C LEU A 266 -7.50 -20.33 -2.34
N LYS A 267 -7.06 -21.04 -3.39
CA LYS A 267 -7.64 -22.33 -3.79
C LYS A 267 -7.54 -23.36 -2.67
N ALA A 268 -6.35 -23.54 -2.10
CA ALA A 268 -6.13 -24.50 -1.01
C ALA A 268 -6.96 -24.17 0.24
N ARG A 269 -7.16 -22.88 0.55
CA ARG A 269 -8.06 -22.42 1.62
C ARG A 269 -9.53 -22.72 1.30
N THR A 270 -9.97 -22.45 0.09
CA THR A 270 -11.36 -22.66 -0.37
C THR A 270 -11.74 -24.14 -0.31
N GLU A 271 -10.83 -25.06 -0.66
CA GLU A 271 -11.06 -26.51 -0.55
C GLU A 271 -11.32 -26.98 0.90
N LYS A 272 -10.82 -26.23 1.89
CA LYS A 272 -10.97 -26.52 3.33
C LYS A 272 -12.07 -25.69 3.97
N GLU A 273 -12.69 -24.78 3.24
CA GLU A 273 -13.76 -23.91 3.75
C GLU A 273 -15.05 -24.71 3.90
N THR A 274 -15.70 -24.53 5.05
CA THR A 274 -16.95 -25.23 5.41
C THR A 274 -18.14 -24.28 5.43
N GLU A 275 -17.90 -22.97 5.52
CA GLU A 275 -18.94 -21.95 5.47
C GLU A 275 -19.24 -21.58 4.00
N ALA A 276 -20.45 -21.88 3.54
CA ALA A 276 -20.84 -21.67 2.14
C ALA A 276 -20.76 -20.20 1.68
N ALA A 277 -20.97 -19.24 2.59
CA ALA A 277 -20.80 -17.81 2.28
C ALA A 277 -19.34 -17.49 1.97
N LYS A 278 -18.42 -17.84 2.87
CA LYS A 278 -16.98 -17.65 2.68
C LYS A 278 -16.44 -18.40 1.46
N ALA A 279 -16.93 -19.61 1.20
CA ALA A 279 -16.56 -20.36 0.02
C ALA A 279 -16.95 -19.62 -1.28
N LYS A 280 -18.15 -19.04 -1.32
CA LYS A 280 -18.61 -18.24 -2.46
C LYS A 280 -17.78 -16.95 -2.62
N ASP A 281 -17.48 -16.27 -1.52
CA ASP A 281 -16.67 -15.05 -1.55
C ASP A 281 -15.25 -15.36 -2.06
N ASN A 282 -14.66 -16.48 -1.61
CA ASN A 282 -13.37 -16.95 -2.12
C ASN A 282 -13.43 -17.32 -3.62
N GLU A 283 -14.52 -17.94 -4.10
CA GLU A 283 -14.70 -18.26 -5.53
C GLU A 283 -14.74 -16.99 -6.39
N GLN A 284 -15.37 -15.92 -5.91
CA GLN A 284 -15.40 -14.62 -6.59
C GLN A 284 -14.00 -13.99 -6.64
N LEU A 285 -13.32 -13.92 -5.51
CA LEU A 285 -11.96 -13.40 -5.44
C LEU A 285 -10.98 -14.24 -6.30
N LEU A 286 -11.16 -15.55 -6.37
CA LEU A 286 -10.38 -16.42 -7.25
C LEU A 286 -10.55 -16.06 -8.72
N GLN A 287 -11.78 -15.78 -9.15
CA GLN A 287 -12.04 -15.37 -10.53
C GLN A 287 -11.31 -14.06 -10.84
N GLU A 288 -11.40 -13.06 -9.96
CA GLU A 288 -10.72 -11.77 -10.13
C GLU A 288 -9.19 -11.92 -10.21
N LEU A 289 -8.61 -12.73 -9.32
CA LEU A 289 -7.18 -13.00 -9.33
C LEU A 289 -6.74 -13.77 -10.59
N GLU A 290 -7.55 -14.72 -11.07
CA GLU A 290 -7.28 -15.46 -12.32
C GLU A 290 -7.32 -14.54 -13.54
N GLU A 291 -8.30 -13.64 -13.63
CA GLU A 291 -8.39 -12.63 -14.68
C GLU A 291 -7.17 -11.71 -14.66
N ARG A 292 -6.80 -11.20 -13.47
CA ARG A 292 -5.60 -10.38 -13.28
C ARG A 292 -4.32 -11.12 -13.67
N TYR A 293 -4.19 -12.40 -13.31
CA TYR A 293 -3.05 -13.22 -13.70
C TYR A 293 -2.94 -13.35 -15.23
N ASP A 294 -4.06 -13.59 -15.91
CA ASP A 294 -4.11 -13.67 -17.36
C ASP A 294 -3.73 -12.32 -18.02
N GLU A 295 -4.17 -11.20 -17.46
CA GLU A 295 -3.79 -9.86 -17.91
C GLU A 295 -2.30 -9.56 -17.74
N LEU A 296 -1.73 -9.86 -16.58
CA LEU A 296 -0.30 -9.67 -16.33
C LEU A 296 0.57 -10.50 -17.28
N ARG A 297 0.08 -11.67 -17.71
CA ARG A 297 0.78 -12.56 -18.65
C ARG A 297 0.63 -12.19 -20.11
N LYS A 298 -0.30 -11.29 -20.48
CA LYS A 298 -0.34 -10.74 -21.84
C LYS A 298 0.96 -10.01 -22.13
N ASP A 299 1.52 -10.27 -23.31
CA ASP A 299 2.75 -9.62 -23.76
C ASP A 299 2.44 -8.15 -24.08
N LEU A 300 2.85 -7.25 -23.18
CA LEU A 300 2.68 -5.80 -23.34
C LEU A 300 3.31 -5.29 -24.63
N GLU A 301 4.39 -5.91 -25.08
CA GLU A 301 5.09 -5.51 -26.30
C GLU A 301 4.33 -5.98 -27.56
N GLN A 302 3.62 -7.10 -27.46
CA GLN A 302 2.65 -7.51 -28.47
C GLN A 302 1.41 -6.60 -28.45
N GLU A 303 0.91 -6.22 -27.28
CA GLU A 303 -0.27 -5.37 -27.14
C GLU A 303 -0.01 -3.94 -27.66
N ILE A 304 1.14 -3.35 -27.34
CA ILE A 304 1.57 -2.06 -27.90
C ILE A 304 1.71 -2.17 -29.42
N ARG A 305 2.27 -3.27 -29.95
CA ARG A 305 2.37 -3.48 -31.41
C ARG A 305 1.00 -3.64 -32.05
N GLU A 306 0.09 -4.40 -31.46
CA GLU A 306 -1.28 -4.58 -31.96
C GLU A 306 -2.05 -3.25 -31.93
N GLN A 307 -1.93 -2.46 -30.86
CA GLN A 307 -2.49 -1.12 -30.76
C GLN A 307 -1.90 -0.17 -31.81
N GLN A 308 -0.58 -0.15 -31.98
CA GLN A 308 0.09 0.63 -33.04
C GLN A 308 -0.39 0.21 -34.42
N MET A 309 -0.52 -1.09 -34.68
CA MET A 309 -1.03 -1.62 -35.95
C MET A 309 -2.51 -1.30 -36.18
N ASN A 310 -3.33 -1.27 -35.14
CA ASN A 310 -4.73 -0.86 -35.21
C ASN A 310 -4.87 0.64 -35.48
N ILE A 311 -4.04 1.49 -34.86
CA ILE A 311 -3.99 2.93 -35.16
C ILE A 311 -3.56 3.16 -36.61
N ILE A 312 -2.51 2.47 -37.07
CA ILE A 312 -2.05 2.55 -38.47
C ILE A 312 -3.16 2.06 -39.42
N SER A 313 -3.87 0.99 -39.08
CA SER A 313 -4.97 0.45 -39.88
C SER A 313 -6.20 1.35 -39.90
N GLY A 314 -6.50 2.03 -38.78
CA GLY A 314 -7.55 3.04 -38.69
C GLY A 314 -7.25 4.28 -39.52
N ILE A 315 -6.03 4.81 -39.41
CA ILE A 315 -5.57 5.94 -40.22
C ILE A 315 -5.51 5.55 -41.71
N LEU A 316 -5.04 4.34 -42.03
CA LEU A 316 -5.01 3.85 -43.41
C LEU A 316 -6.43 3.58 -43.94
N GLY A 317 -7.33 3.08 -43.11
CA GLY A 317 -8.75 2.87 -43.40
C GLY A 317 -9.50 4.17 -43.68
N GLU A 318 -9.26 5.20 -42.87
CA GLU A 318 -9.80 6.54 -43.03
C GLU A 318 -9.25 7.24 -44.29
N VAL A 319 -7.97 6.99 -44.64
CA VAL A 319 -7.36 7.46 -45.89
C VAL A 319 -7.82 6.67 -47.12
N THR A 320 -8.32 5.44 -46.97
CA THR A 320 -8.86 4.63 -48.08
C THR A 320 -10.32 4.94 -48.45
N GLY A 321 -10.95 5.92 -47.79
CA GLY A 321 -12.29 6.43 -48.15
C GLY A 321 -12.39 7.09 -49.53
N ASP A 322 -11.28 7.34 -50.22
CA ASP A 322 -11.28 7.81 -51.62
C ASP A 322 -10.72 6.71 -52.56
N SER A 323 -11.64 5.91 -53.10
CA SER A 323 -11.37 4.77 -53.97
C SER A 323 -10.79 5.19 -55.33
N SER A 324 -9.45 5.19 -55.48
CA SER A 324 -8.81 5.26 -56.82
C SER A 324 -7.34 4.81 -56.92
N ALA A 325 -6.58 4.66 -55.83
CA ALA A 325 -5.10 4.53 -55.93
C ALA A 325 -4.50 3.14 -55.61
N HIS A 326 -5.29 2.06 -55.64
CA HIS A 326 -4.93 0.80 -54.98
C HIS A 326 -3.86 -0.11 -55.63
N THR A 327 -3.34 0.17 -56.82
CA THR A 327 -2.43 -0.81 -57.50
C THR A 327 -0.95 -0.41 -57.51
N LYS A 328 -0.56 0.77 -57.03
CA LYS A 328 0.83 1.25 -57.16
C LYS A 328 1.65 1.34 -55.87
N LEU A 329 1.04 1.30 -54.69
CA LEU A 329 1.78 1.48 -53.43
C LEU A 329 2.20 0.15 -52.77
N ALA A 330 1.44 -0.94 -52.96
CA ALA A 330 1.77 -2.26 -52.42
C ALA A 330 3.11 -2.83 -52.95
N SER A 331 3.50 -2.49 -54.18
CA SER A 331 4.79 -2.90 -54.76
C SER A 331 5.98 -2.05 -54.30
N ALA A 332 5.75 -0.85 -53.75
CA ALA A 332 6.80 0.05 -53.28
C ALA A 332 7.27 -0.25 -51.85
N VAL A 333 6.41 -0.83 -51.01
CA VAL A 333 6.75 -1.17 -49.62
C VAL A 333 7.53 -2.49 -49.54
N GLN A 334 7.18 -3.49 -50.36
CA GLN A 334 7.90 -4.78 -50.41
C GLN A 334 9.35 -4.66 -50.92
N SER A 335 9.67 -3.63 -51.71
CA SER A 335 11.03 -3.40 -52.23
C SER A 335 11.94 -2.59 -51.28
N ARG A 336 11.38 -1.89 -50.27
CA ARG A 336 12.18 -1.14 -49.28
C ARG A 336 12.63 -1.97 -48.08
N VAL A 337 11.93 -3.06 -47.77
CA VAL A 337 12.27 -3.92 -46.60
C VAL A 337 13.48 -4.84 -46.89
N ASN A 338 13.90 -5.01 -48.14
CA ASN A 338 14.90 -6.02 -48.52
C ASN A 338 16.32 -5.51 -48.84
N ASP A 339 16.66 -4.24 -48.58
CA ASP A 339 18.02 -3.73 -48.85
C ASP A 339 18.58 -2.87 -47.71
N LEU A 340 18.95 -3.54 -46.61
CA LEU A 340 19.79 -2.97 -45.55
C LEU A 340 21.22 -3.54 -45.56
N SER A 341 21.61 -4.34 -46.56
CA SER A 341 22.96 -4.93 -46.65
C SER A 341 24.03 -3.96 -47.18
N SER A 342 23.65 -2.76 -47.65
CA SER A 342 24.58 -1.80 -48.26
C SER A 342 25.08 -0.68 -47.32
N MET A 343 24.66 -0.67 -46.05
CA MET A 343 25.00 0.40 -45.09
C MET A 343 26.22 0.16 -44.19
N VAL A 344 27.03 -0.89 -44.43
CA VAL A 344 28.30 -1.08 -43.72
C VAL A 344 29.49 -0.74 -44.63
N LYS A 345 29.89 0.54 -44.67
CA LYS A 345 31.15 0.96 -45.28
C LYS A 345 32.34 0.61 -44.38
N LYS A 346 33.10 -0.41 -44.80
CA LYS A 346 34.42 -0.78 -44.28
C LYS A 346 35.41 0.41 -44.40
N ARG A 347 35.94 0.86 -43.27
CA ARG A 347 36.99 1.91 -43.20
C ARG A 347 38.31 1.36 -43.76
N LYS A 348 38.77 1.86 -44.91
CA LYS A 348 40.09 1.54 -45.50
C LYS A 348 41.18 2.42 -44.86
N ALA A 349 42.29 1.78 -44.48
CA ALA A 349 43.54 2.43 -44.07
C ALA A 349 44.20 3.17 -45.25
N GLN A 350 44.84 4.32 -44.98
CA GLN A 350 45.69 5.02 -45.95
C GLN A 350 47.18 4.73 -45.72
N PRO A 351 47.98 4.59 -46.80
CA PRO A 351 49.44 4.46 -46.75
C PRO A 351 50.12 5.84 -46.70
N GLY A 352 51.30 5.90 -46.08
CA GLY A 352 51.97 7.15 -45.73
C GLY A 352 52.89 7.79 -46.77
N GLY A 353 53.42 8.95 -46.37
CA GLY A 353 54.62 9.62 -46.88
C GLY A 353 54.45 11.15 -47.03
N PRO A 354 55.52 11.99 -47.02
CA PRO A 354 56.94 11.71 -46.79
C PRO A 354 57.60 12.57 -45.69
N ALA A 355 58.85 12.22 -45.39
CA ALA A 355 59.74 12.78 -44.37
C ALA A 355 60.14 14.26 -44.58
N LYS A 356 60.34 14.99 -43.47
CA LYS A 356 61.33 16.06 -43.36
C LYS A 356 62.23 15.87 -42.13
N LYS A 357 63.47 15.54 -42.44
CA LYS A 357 64.69 15.62 -41.63
C LYS A 357 65.05 17.11 -41.40
N GLN A 358 65.43 17.53 -40.19
CA GLN A 358 66.83 17.78 -39.77
C GLN A 358 66.96 18.70 -38.53
N LYS A 359 67.81 18.23 -37.59
CA LYS A 359 68.89 18.92 -36.85
C LYS A 359 68.48 20.05 -35.87
N LYS A 360 69.06 20.14 -34.68
CA LYS A 360 70.38 19.70 -34.21
C LYS A 360 70.35 19.48 -32.70
#